data_AF-A0A0G1R681-F1
#
_entry.id   AF-A0A0G1R681-F1
#
_cell.length_a   1.000
_cell.length_b   1.000
_cell.length_c   1.000
_cell.angle_alpha   90.00
_cell.angle_beta   90.00
_cell.angle_gamma   90.00
#
_symmetry.space_group_name_H-M   'P 1'
#
loop_
_entity.id
_entity.type
_entity.pdbx_description
1 polymer ?
#
loop_
_entity_poly.entity_id
_entity_poly.type
_entity_poly.pdbx_seq_one_letter_code
_entity_poly.pdbx_strand_id
1 'polypeptide(L)' 'MEKRYLSIKHAAKMLGVTPLTLRNWDKKGLLTAYRNPLNNYRVYRMDQIQVLLRRMETTKGSTQGRKIDIYQI' A
#
# COMPACT_ATOMS: atom_id res chain seq x y z
N MET A 1 -13.43 -5.38 15.38
CA MET A 1 -13.22 -4.89 13.99
C MET A 1 -12.97 -6.08 13.09
N GLU A 2 -13.75 -6.21 12.03
CA GLU A 2 -13.64 -7.29 11.05
C GLU A 2 -12.28 -7.24 10.34
N LYS A 3 -11.54 -8.37 10.28
CA LYS A 3 -10.23 -8.43 9.61
C LYS A 3 -10.41 -8.42 8.09
N ARG A 4 -10.58 -7.23 7.52
CA ARG A 4 -10.68 -7.04 6.08
C ARG A 4 -9.30 -7.04 5.44
N TYR A 5 -9.13 -7.85 4.41
CA TYR A 5 -7.92 -7.90 3.60
C TYR A 5 -8.16 -7.24 2.24
N LEU A 6 -7.16 -6.51 1.77
CA LEU A 6 -7.14 -5.84 0.48
C LEU A 6 -6.11 -6.49 -0.43
N SER A 7 -6.47 -6.63 -1.70
CA SER A 7 -5.48 -6.96 -2.72
C SER A 7 -4.45 -5.85 -2.85
N ILE A 8 -3.26 -6.17 -3.37
CA ILE A 8 -2.24 -5.16 -3.65
C ILE A 8 -2.74 -4.02 -4.55
N LYS A 9 -3.64 -4.31 -5.50
CA LYS A 9 -4.22 -3.29 -6.39
C LYS A 9 -5.10 -2.30 -5.61
N HIS A 10 -5.97 -2.80 -4.75
CA HIS A 10 -6.84 -1.94 -3.93
C HIS A 10 -6.04 -1.13 -2.91
N ALA A 11 -5.09 -1.74 -2.21
CA ALA A 11 -4.21 -1.05 -1.28
C ALA A 11 -3.41 0.07 -1.97
N ALA A 12 -2.87 -0.20 -3.16
CA ALA A 12 -2.09 0.77 -3.94
C ALA A 12 -2.95 1.99 -4.32
N LYS A 13 -4.18 1.75 -4.80
CA LYS A 13 -5.14 2.80 -5.13
C LYS A 13 -5.48 3.68 -3.92
N MET A 14 -5.71 3.07 -2.75
CA MET A 14 -6.02 3.82 -1.53
C MET A 14 -4.86 4.69 -1.04
N LEU A 15 -3.63 4.20 -1.16
CA LEU A 15 -2.44 4.92 -0.71
C LEU A 15 -1.90 5.91 -1.75
N GLY A 16 -2.45 5.91 -2.97
CA GLY A 16 -1.97 6.76 -4.06
C GLY A 16 -0.56 6.39 -4.53
N VAL A 17 -0.19 5.11 -4.46
CA VAL A 17 1.12 4.59 -4.87
C VAL A 17 0.96 3.45 -5.87
N THR A 18 2.07 3.02 -6.50
CA THR A 18 2.02 1.87 -7.42
C THR A 18 2.01 0.53 -6.65
N PRO A 19 1.50 -0.56 -7.24
CA PRO A 19 1.65 -1.90 -6.68
C PRO A 19 3.12 -2.30 -6.47
N LEU A 20 4.04 -1.82 -7.32
CA LEU A 20 5.47 -2.05 -7.17
C LEU A 20 6.00 -1.39 -5.90
N THR A 21 5.56 -0.17 -5.59
CA THR A 21 5.90 0.52 -4.34
C THR A 21 5.50 -0.30 -3.12
N LEU A 22 4.29 -0.88 -3.11
CA LEU A 22 3.86 -1.76 -2.01
C LEU A 22 4.71 -3.03 -1.89
N ARG A 23 5.10 -3.65 -3.01
CA ARG A 23 6.04 -4.81 -2.97
C ARG A 23 7.40 -4.42 -2.40
N ASN A 24 7.87 -3.22 -2.70
CA ASN A 24 9.13 -2.70 -2.16
C ASN A 24 9.01 -2.41 -0.66
N TRP A 25 7.87 -1.88 -0.20
CA TRP A 25 7.63 -1.67 1.23
C TRP A 25 7.49 -2.99 2.01
N ASP A 26 6.86 -4.00 1.41
CA ASP A 26 6.82 -5.38 1.92
C ASP A 26 8.24 -5.94 2.10
N LYS A 27 9.06 -5.89 1.05
CA LYS A 27 10.48 -6.31 1.11
C LYS A 27 11.30 -5.56 2.16
N LYS A 28 10.99 -4.29 2.41
CA LYS A 28 11.68 -3.44 3.40
C LYS A 28 11.13 -3.57 4.81
N GLY A 29 10.06 -4.35 5.03
CA GLY A 29 9.40 -4.50 6.33
C GLY A 29 8.58 -3.28 6.78
N LEU A 30 8.37 -2.30 5.91
CA LEU A 30 7.54 -1.12 6.20
C LEU A 30 6.04 -1.46 6.23
N LEU A 31 5.66 -2.50 5.49
CA LEU A 31 4.32 -3.05 5.39
C LEU A 31 4.45 -4.57 5.40
N THR A 32 3.48 -5.29 5.97
CA THR A 32 3.53 -6.76 6.01
C THR A 32 2.49 -7.32 5.06
N ALA A 33 2.93 -8.02 4.01
CA ALA A 33 2.01 -8.76 3.17
C ALA A 33 1.63 -10.11 3.80
N TYR A 34 0.34 -10.41 3.80
CA TYR A 34 -0.18 -11.75 4.03
C TYR A 34 -0.35 -12.46 2.69
N ARG A 35 -0.39 -13.79 2.74
CA ARG A 35 -0.62 -14.62 1.55
C ARG A 35 -2.04 -15.13 1.56
N ASN A 36 -2.74 -14.92 0.45
CA ASN A 36 -4.04 -15.54 0.25
C ASN A 36 -3.83 -17.07 0.09
N PRO A 37 -4.48 -17.92 0.90
CA PRO A 37 -4.28 -19.37 0.83
C PRO A 37 -4.71 -19.98 -0.51
N LEU A 38 -5.62 -19.34 -1.26
CA LEU A 38 -6.16 -19.88 -2.50
C LEU A 38 -5.23 -19.69 -3.71
N ASN A 39 -4.45 -18.61 -3.73
CA ASN A 39 -3.68 -18.21 -4.93
C ASN A 39 -2.33 -17.54 -4.61
N ASN A 40 -1.94 -17.54 -3.34
CA ASN A 40 -0.67 -17.01 -2.83
C ASN A 40 -0.39 -15.52 -3.17
N TYR A 41 -1.41 -14.77 -3.62
CA TYR A 41 -1.28 -13.34 -3.86
C TYR A 41 -1.10 -12.60 -2.53
N ARG A 42 -0.35 -11.49 -2.60
CA ARG A 42 -0.17 -10.58 -1.49
C ARG A 42 -1.47 -9.84 -1.20
N VAL A 43 -1.90 -9.93 0.06
CA VAL A 43 -3.01 -9.16 0.60
C VAL A 43 -2.55 -8.42 1.84
N TYR A 44 -3.16 -7.26 2.08
CA TYR A 44 -2.79 -6.37 3.18
C TYR A 44 -4.00 -6.16 4.07
N ARG A 45 -3.81 -6.08 5.38
CA ARG A 45 -4.93 -5.77 6.26
C ARG A 45 -5.35 -4.31 6.10
N MET A 46 -6.65 -4.08 6.15
CA MET A 46 -7.25 -2.76 6.02
C MET A 46 -6.74 -1.78 7.09
N ASP A 47 -6.64 -2.22 8.34
CA ASP A 47 -6.15 -1.40 9.47
C ASP A 47 -4.68 -0.98 9.27
N GLN A 48 -3.84 -1.89 8.76
CA GLN A 48 -2.45 -1.59 8.45
C GLN A 48 -2.33 -0.52 7.35
N ILE A 49 -3.19 -0.59 6.32
CA ILE A 49 -3.27 0.43 5.27
C ILE A 49 -3.76 1.77 5.82
N GLN A 50 -4.76 1.79 6.70
CA GLN A 50 -5.28 3.04 7.30
C GLN A 50 -4.23 3.75 8.17
N VAL A 51 -3.49 3.01 8.98
CA VAL A 51 -2.40 3.58 9.80
C VAL A 51 -1.33 4.22 8.90
N LEU A 52 -0.98 3.53 7.81
CA LEU A 52 0.03 4.01 6.88
C LEU A 52 -0.46 5.24 6.09
N LEU A 53 -1.72 5.27 5.67
CA LEU A 53 -2.34 6.42 5.03
C LEU A 53 -2.29 7.66 5.94
N ARG A 54 -2.70 7.52 7.21
CA ARG A 54 -2.63 8.61 8.20
C ARG A 54 -1.20 9.13 8.37
N ARG A 55 -0.22 8.22 8.45
CA ARG A 55 1.22 8.59 8.55
C ARG A 55 1.71 9.35 7.31
N MET A 56 1.20 9.00 6.12
CA MET A 56 1.54 9.72 4.89
C MET A 56 0.93 11.12 4.86
N GLU A 57 -0.31 11.28 5.34
CA GLU A 57 -0.99 12.58 5.45
C GLU A 57 -0.24 13.54 6.36
N THR A 58 0.24 13.08 7.52
CA THR A 58 1.03 13.91 8.44
C THR A 58 2.39 14.31 7.86
N THR A 59 2.93 13.53 6.91
CA THR A 59 4.24 13.78 6.29
C THR A 59 4.15 14.68 5.05
N LYS A 60 2.97 14.78 4.41
CA LYS A 60 2.76 15.54 3.16
C LYS A 60 3.01 17.06 3.29
N GLY A 61 3.19 17.60 4.50
CA GLY A 61 3.57 18.99 4.71
C GLY A 61 4.94 19.40 4.16
N SER A 62 5.82 18.46 3.76
CA SER A 62 7.20 18.80 3.32
C SER A 62 7.66 18.20 1.98
N THR A 63 6.87 17.33 1.31
CA THR A 63 7.37 16.54 0.16
C THR A 63 6.37 16.44 -1.01
N GLN A 64 5.68 17.52 -1.35
CA GLN A 64 4.86 17.60 -2.57
C GLN A 64 5.78 17.83 -3.78
N GLY A 65 6.47 16.80 -4.30
CA GLY A 65 7.46 17.06 -5.34
C GLY A 65 8.11 15.90 -6.11
N ARG A 66 7.58 14.67 -6.07
CA ARG A 66 8.03 13.62 -7.01
C ARG A 66 6.83 12.88 -7.58
N LYS A 67 6.16 13.50 -8.55
CA LYS A 67 5.36 12.77 -9.53
C LYS A 67 6.31 11.78 -10.22
N ILE A 68 6.05 10.49 -10.08
CA ILE A 68 6.64 9.49 -10.96
C ILE A 68 5.48 9.01 -11.81
N ASP A 69 5.28 9.69 -12.94
CA ASP A 69 4.30 9.33 -13.96
C ASP A 69 4.71 7.99 -14.58
N ILE A 70 3.99 6.90 -14.27
CA ILE A 70 4.19 5.61 -14.97
C ILE A 70 2.85 4.93 -15.32
N TYR A 71 1.73 5.64 -15.38
CA TYR A 71 0.49 5.04 -15.91
C TYR A 71 -0.28 6.01 -16.80
N GLN A 72 0.32 6.32 -17.96
CA GLN A 72 -0.39 6.60 -19.21
C GLN A 72 0.16 5.64 -20.26
N ILE A 73 -0.47 4.48 -20.39
CA ILE A 73 -0.49 3.64 -21.60
C ILE A 73 -1.92 3.09 -21.68
#